data_AF-A0A7J4V8T8-F1
#
_entry.id   AF-A0A7J4V8T8-F1
#
_cell.length_a   1.000
_cell.length_b   1.000
_cell.length_c   1.000
_cell.angle_alpha   90.00
_cell.angle_beta   90.00
_cell.angle_gamma   90.00
#
_symmetry.space_group_name_H-M   'P 1'
#
loop_
_entity.id
_entity.type
_entity.pdbx_description
1 polymer ?
#
loop_
_entity_poly.entity_id
_entity_poly.type
_entity_poly.pdbx_seq_one_letter_code
_entity_poly.pdbx_strand_id
1 'polypeptide(L)'
;GTIWNAGFIQQVAFEDIDDDQHEEIIFMAVDNGLKIQKIVACEFTDREYMLDTRSDYFLNGKLRFQPIFEISIPSTDYNTTINKVNKDIFFDRQIRMDNDGRLKFFSRYHHSRESVMYTLVLKTKTLEIDYFIEGTYRDHRDSLVNAGKLPLPYTDTKEYTDILKNGVRYKLDGKWVTYQEYVKAGKVKALTPKKK
;
A
#
# COMPACT_ATOMS: atom_id res chain seq x y z
N GLY A 1 3.26 -12.41 -19.80
CA GLY A 1 4.05 -12.98 -18.71
C GLY A 1 3.21 -13.11 -17.45
N THR A 2 3.83 -13.52 -16.34
CA THR A 2 3.14 -13.74 -15.05
C THR A 2 4.00 -13.20 -13.91
N ILE A 3 3.39 -12.41 -13.03
CA ILE A 3 4.01 -11.93 -11.80
C ILE A 3 3.50 -12.78 -10.65
N TRP A 4 4.40 -13.58 -10.07
CA TRP A 4 4.15 -14.38 -8.90
C TRP A 4 4.37 -13.56 -7.62
N ASN A 5 3.54 -13.79 -6.61
CA ASN A 5 3.68 -13.19 -5.30
C ASN A 5 3.59 -14.29 -4.23
N ALA A 6 4.39 -14.20 -3.18
CA ALA A 6 4.29 -15.11 -2.04
C ALA A 6 3.04 -14.78 -1.22
N GLY A 7 1.88 -15.27 -1.65
CA GLY A 7 0.58 -14.94 -1.07
C GLY A 7 -0.45 -14.74 -2.16
N PHE A 8 -1.12 -13.59 -2.18
CA PHE A 8 -2.12 -13.28 -3.18
C PHE A 8 -2.04 -11.83 -3.64
N ILE A 9 -2.44 -11.61 -4.89
CA ILE A 9 -2.68 -10.30 -5.48
C ILE A 9 -4.20 -10.12 -5.45
N GLN A 10 -4.68 -9.01 -4.87
CA GLN A 10 -6.11 -8.84 -4.63
C GLN A 10 -6.81 -8.19 -5.82
N GLN A 11 -6.28 -7.07 -6.28
CA GLN A 11 -6.92 -6.17 -7.24
C GLN A 11 -5.89 -5.40 -8.03
N VAL A 12 -6.31 -4.94 -9.21
CA VAL A 12 -5.50 -4.26 -10.21
C VAL A 12 -6.24 -3.00 -10.66
N ALA A 13 -5.50 -1.91 -10.81
CA ALA A 13 -5.87 -0.68 -11.50
C ALA A 13 -4.87 -0.43 -12.64
N PHE A 14 -5.27 0.38 -13.61
CA PHE A 14 -4.45 0.80 -14.73
C PHE A 14 -4.38 2.33 -14.72
N GLU A 15 -3.18 2.91 -14.77
CA GLU A 15 -2.96 4.35 -14.72
C GLU A 15 -1.66 4.68 -15.46
N ASP A 16 -1.68 5.72 -16.30
CA ASP A 16 -0.47 6.32 -16.85
C ASP A 16 0.22 7.17 -15.76
N ILE A 17 1.18 6.57 -15.06
CA ILE A 17 1.82 7.24 -13.92
C ILE A 17 2.88 8.23 -14.37
N ASP A 18 3.46 8.12 -15.56
CA ASP A 18 4.57 8.97 -16.04
C ASP A 18 4.24 9.90 -17.21
N ASP A 19 2.97 9.96 -17.60
CA ASP A 19 2.41 10.77 -18.69
C ASP A 19 2.99 10.41 -20.07
N ASP A 20 3.37 9.13 -20.29
CA ASP A 20 3.92 8.63 -21.55
C ASP A 20 2.88 8.05 -22.52
N GLN A 21 1.59 8.06 -22.14
CA GLN A 21 0.43 7.51 -22.85
C GLN A 21 0.31 5.99 -22.81
N HIS A 22 1.09 5.29 -22.00
CA HIS A 22 0.90 3.88 -21.68
C HIS A 22 0.43 3.74 -20.23
N GLU A 23 -0.48 2.81 -19.99
CA GLU A 23 -0.96 2.54 -18.64
C GLU A 23 -0.08 1.50 -17.94
N GLU A 24 0.35 1.82 -16.73
CA GLU A 24 0.97 0.87 -15.82
C GLU A 24 -0.07 0.09 -15.03
N ILE A 25 0.31 -1.13 -14.64
CA ILE A 25 -0.48 -1.99 -13.77
C ILE A 25 -0.14 -1.62 -12.33
N ILE A 26 -1.13 -1.17 -11.56
CA ILE A 26 -1.01 -0.91 -10.13
C ILE A 26 -1.85 -1.93 -9.36
N PHE A 27 -1.27 -2.63 -8.39
CA PHE A 27 -1.99 -3.67 -7.67
C PHE A 27 -1.63 -3.77 -6.20
N MET A 28 -2.55 -4.35 -5.44
CA MET A 28 -2.37 -4.70 -4.03
C MET A 28 -1.91 -6.15 -3.89
N ALA A 29 -0.87 -6.37 -3.09
CA ALA A 29 -0.33 -7.69 -2.81
C ALA A 29 -0.14 -7.90 -1.31
N VAL A 30 -0.50 -9.09 -0.84
CA VAL A 30 -0.16 -9.55 0.52
C VAL A 30 1.00 -10.53 0.40
N ASP A 31 2.11 -10.22 1.06
CA ASP A 31 3.31 -11.04 1.08
C ASP A 31 3.38 -11.81 2.40
N ASN A 32 3.16 -13.12 2.34
CA ASN A 32 3.18 -14.03 3.47
C ASN A 32 4.59 -14.28 4.02
N GLY A 33 5.63 -14.17 3.19
CA GLY A 33 7.01 -14.32 3.63
C GLY A 33 7.42 -13.12 4.48
N LEU A 34 7.23 -11.92 3.95
CA LEU A 34 7.55 -10.67 4.64
C LEU A 34 6.51 -10.25 5.69
N LYS A 35 5.31 -10.85 5.64
CA LYS A 35 4.14 -10.50 6.49
C LYS A 35 3.72 -9.03 6.35
N ILE A 36 3.76 -8.51 5.12
CA ILE A 36 3.40 -7.13 4.81
C ILE A 36 2.35 -7.08 3.71
N GLN A 37 1.62 -5.97 3.67
CA GLN A 37 0.79 -5.60 2.53
C GLN A 37 1.49 -4.50 1.73
N LYS A 38 1.37 -4.59 0.40
CA LYS A 38 2.10 -3.75 -0.54
C LYS A 38 1.20 -3.21 -1.64
N ILE A 39 1.41 -1.96 -2.02
CA ILE A 39 0.99 -1.40 -3.32
C ILE A 39 2.19 -1.51 -4.26
N VAL A 40 1.99 -2.07 -5.43
CA VAL A 40 3.04 -2.30 -6.43
C VAL A 40 2.60 -1.72 -7.76
N ALA A 41 3.52 -1.09 -8.50
CA ALA A 41 3.30 -0.70 -9.88
C ALA A 41 4.30 -1.34 -10.83
N CYS A 42 3.86 -1.68 -12.04
CA CYS A 42 4.72 -2.18 -13.08
C CYS A 42 4.18 -2.04 -14.49
N GLU A 43 5.09 -2.12 -15.45
CA GLU A 43 4.79 -2.27 -16.87
C GLU A 43 4.26 -3.67 -17.20
N PHE A 44 3.61 -3.79 -18.35
CA PHE A 44 3.30 -5.08 -18.95
C PHE A 44 4.60 -5.83 -19.28
N THR A 45 4.59 -7.14 -19.04
CA THR A 45 5.74 -7.99 -19.36
C THR A 45 5.33 -9.32 -19.97
N ASP A 46 6.17 -9.84 -20.86
CA ASP A 46 6.06 -11.15 -21.48
C ASP A 46 6.70 -12.27 -20.63
N ARG A 47 7.60 -11.92 -19.71
CA ARG A 47 8.36 -12.87 -18.87
C ARG A 47 7.64 -13.28 -17.59
N GLU A 48 8.15 -14.33 -16.96
CA GLU A 48 7.72 -14.75 -15.64
C GLU A 48 8.66 -14.23 -14.56
N TYR A 49 8.10 -13.50 -13.61
CA TYR A 49 8.83 -12.91 -12.49
C TYR A 49 8.17 -13.25 -11.16
N MET A 50 8.92 -13.07 -10.09
CA MET A 50 8.40 -13.15 -8.73
C MET A 50 8.75 -11.89 -7.95
N LEU A 51 7.76 -11.31 -7.28
CA LEU A 51 7.96 -10.21 -6.36
C LEU A 51 8.93 -10.60 -5.25
N ASP A 52 9.70 -9.62 -4.80
CA ASP A 52 10.67 -9.81 -3.73
C ASP A 52 9.97 -10.26 -2.45
N THR A 53 10.50 -11.34 -1.86
CA THR A 53 10.02 -11.96 -0.62
C THR A 53 11.20 -12.69 0.05
N ARG A 54 10.93 -13.36 1.19
CA ARG A 54 11.93 -14.21 1.85
C ARG A 54 12.36 -15.37 0.93
N SER A 55 13.62 -15.79 1.08
CA SER A 55 14.20 -16.87 0.27
C SER A 55 13.44 -18.20 0.35
N ASP A 56 12.88 -18.54 1.51
CA ASP A 56 12.09 -19.76 1.73
C ASP A 56 10.67 -19.71 1.12
N TYR A 57 10.21 -18.52 0.71
CA TYR A 57 8.97 -18.32 -0.02
C TYR A 57 9.19 -18.10 -1.52
N PHE A 58 10.43 -17.97 -1.96
CA PHE A 58 10.77 -17.66 -3.35
C PHE A 58 10.67 -18.92 -4.22
N LEU A 59 9.88 -18.86 -5.29
CA LEU A 59 9.69 -19.96 -6.23
C LEU A 59 10.97 -20.23 -7.01
N ASN A 60 11.38 -21.49 -7.01
CA ASN A 60 12.57 -21.92 -7.73
C ASN A 60 12.46 -21.63 -9.24
N GLY A 61 13.55 -21.16 -9.85
CA GLY A 61 13.63 -20.86 -11.28
C GLY A 61 12.93 -19.57 -11.72
N LYS A 62 12.34 -18.77 -10.81
CA LYS A 62 11.75 -17.47 -11.16
C LYS A 62 12.80 -16.35 -11.07
N LEU A 63 12.68 -15.37 -11.96
CA LEU A 63 13.48 -14.15 -11.90
C LEU A 63 12.86 -13.18 -10.87
N ARG A 64 13.70 -12.43 -10.15
CA ARG A 64 13.21 -11.36 -9.27
C ARG A 64 12.60 -10.24 -10.10
N PHE A 65 11.40 -9.82 -9.72
CA PHE A 65 10.75 -8.67 -10.33
C PHE A 65 11.34 -7.36 -9.82
N GLN A 66 11.48 -6.38 -10.72
CA GLN A 66 11.85 -5.01 -10.37
C GLN A 66 10.66 -4.11 -10.71
N PRO A 67 9.79 -3.81 -9.73
CA PRO A 67 8.64 -2.95 -9.96
C PRO A 67 9.07 -1.49 -10.15
N ILE A 68 8.21 -0.68 -10.75
CA ILE A 68 8.42 0.77 -10.86
C ILE A 68 8.45 1.40 -9.47
N PHE A 69 7.50 0.99 -8.62
CA PHE A 69 7.54 1.26 -7.19
C PHE A 69 6.89 0.13 -6.40
N GLU A 70 7.30 0.03 -5.14
CA GLU A 70 6.71 -0.88 -4.16
C GLU A 70 6.60 -0.15 -2.81
N ILE A 71 5.38 -0.04 -2.29
CA ILE A 71 5.05 0.71 -1.07
C ILE A 71 4.44 -0.27 -0.08
N SER A 72 5.04 -0.42 1.10
CA SER A 72 4.49 -1.21 2.20
C SER A 72 3.61 -0.36 3.09
N ILE A 73 2.40 -0.87 3.36
CA ILE A 73 1.43 -0.26 4.26
C ILE A 73 1.56 -0.93 5.65
N PRO A 74 1.72 -0.16 6.74
CA PRO A 74 1.86 -0.73 8.07
C PRO A 74 0.56 -1.38 8.56
N SER A 75 0.68 -2.34 9.47
CA SER A 75 -0.45 -2.75 10.29
C SER A 75 -0.69 -1.73 11.40
N THR A 76 -1.94 -1.51 11.79
CA THR A 76 -2.24 -0.63 12.94
C THR A 76 -2.01 -1.35 14.27
N ASP A 77 -1.97 -0.58 15.35
CA ASP A 77 -1.98 -1.09 16.73
C ASP A 77 -3.25 -1.92 17.02
N TYR A 78 -4.39 -1.51 16.47
CA TYR A 78 -5.64 -2.26 16.54
C TYR A 78 -5.53 -3.61 15.84
N ASN A 79 -5.02 -3.64 14.59
CA ASN A 79 -4.79 -4.90 13.86
C ASN A 79 -3.92 -5.86 14.70
N THR A 80 -2.84 -5.33 15.26
CA THR A 80 -1.92 -6.07 16.12
C THR A 80 -2.64 -6.62 17.36
N THR A 81 -3.48 -5.81 18.00
CA THR A 81 -4.23 -6.19 19.21
C THR A 81 -5.24 -7.31 18.96
N ILE A 82 -5.90 -7.31 17.81
CA ILE A 82 -6.81 -8.40 17.43
C ILE A 82 -6.09 -9.58 16.74
N ASN A 83 -4.76 -9.60 16.77
CA ASN A 83 -3.89 -10.58 16.12
C ASN A 83 -4.24 -10.82 14.65
N LYS A 84 -4.58 -9.75 13.93
CA LYS A 84 -4.79 -9.77 12.49
C LYS A 84 -3.66 -8.99 11.83
N VAL A 85 -3.06 -9.57 10.82
CA VAL A 85 -2.23 -8.81 9.88
C VAL A 85 -3.19 -7.96 9.04
N ASN A 86 -2.76 -6.75 8.67
CA ASN A 86 -3.45 -5.92 7.69
C ASN A 86 -3.46 -6.64 6.34
N LYS A 87 -4.44 -7.52 6.15
CA LYS A 87 -4.56 -8.44 5.01
C LYS A 87 -5.71 -8.07 4.10
N ASP A 88 -6.45 -7.02 4.44
CA ASP A 88 -7.73 -6.70 3.83
C ASP A 88 -7.82 -5.23 3.42
N ILE A 89 -6.74 -4.71 2.83
CA ILE A 89 -6.81 -3.51 2.00
C ILE A 89 -7.31 -3.89 0.60
N PHE A 90 -8.36 -3.22 0.12
CA PHE A 90 -9.00 -3.49 -1.16
C PHE A 90 -9.50 -2.18 -1.81
N PHE A 91 -9.49 -2.09 -3.14
CA PHE A 91 -10.24 -1.12 -3.94
C PHE A 91 -11.74 -1.29 -3.78
N ASP A 92 -12.46 -0.18 -3.68
CA ASP A 92 -13.86 -0.17 -4.06
C ASP A 92 -13.96 -0.17 -5.58
N ARG A 93 -14.64 -1.17 -6.14
CA ARG A 93 -14.87 -1.30 -7.58
C ARG A 93 -15.70 -0.13 -8.14
N GLN A 94 -16.39 0.63 -7.29
CA GLN A 94 -17.22 1.76 -7.69
C GLN A 94 -16.46 3.08 -7.77
N ILE A 95 -15.25 3.17 -7.21
CA ILE A 95 -14.50 4.41 -7.18
C ILE A 95 -13.41 4.35 -8.24
N ARG A 96 -13.83 4.74 -9.44
CA ARG A 96 -12.96 5.15 -10.56
C ARG A 96 -11.86 6.07 -10.03
N MET A 97 -10.68 5.96 -10.66
CA MET A 97 -9.65 7.01 -10.64
C MET A 97 -10.34 8.36 -10.70
N ASP A 98 -10.16 9.19 -9.67
CA ASP A 98 -10.42 10.60 -9.85
C ASP A 98 -9.46 11.02 -10.97
N ASN A 99 -9.90 11.78 -11.99
CA ASN A 99 -9.05 12.26 -13.11
C ASN A 99 -7.82 13.08 -12.66
N ASP A 100 -7.59 13.17 -11.34
CA ASP A 100 -6.56 13.93 -10.65
C ASP A 100 -5.34 13.05 -10.26
N GLY A 101 -5.23 11.81 -10.77
CA GLY A 101 -4.10 10.91 -10.47
C GLY A 101 -4.12 10.40 -9.02
N ARG A 102 -5.30 9.96 -8.55
CA ARG A 102 -5.50 9.47 -7.19
C ARG A 102 -6.17 8.11 -7.17
N LEU A 103 -5.56 7.18 -6.44
CA LEU A 103 -6.11 5.85 -6.21
C LEU A 103 -6.56 5.70 -4.76
N LYS A 104 -7.79 5.23 -4.57
CA LYS A 104 -8.42 5.04 -3.26
C LYS A 104 -8.48 3.56 -2.91
N PHE A 105 -8.04 3.22 -1.71
CA PHE A 105 -8.07 1.87 -1.16
C PHE A 105 -8.73 1.90 0.21
N PHE A 106 -9.39 0.82 0.60
CA PHE A 106 -10.07 0.67 1.87
C PHE A 106 -9.40 -0.44 2.67
N SER A 107 -8.96 -0.17 3.88
CA SER A 107 -8.53 -1.21 4.82
C SER A 107 -9.70 -1.70 5.65
N ARG A 108 -9.75 -3.00 6.00
CA ARG A 108 -10.78 -3.55 6.90
C ARG A 108 -10.19 -4.30 8.08
N TYR A 109 -10.88 -4.21 9.23
CA TYR A 109 -10.55 -5.00 10.42
C TYR A 109 -11.28 -6.36 10.45
N HIS A 110 -12.27 -6.53 9.57
CA HIS A 110 -13.05 -7.75 9.41
C HIS A 110 -13.51 -7.89 7.96
N HIS A 111 -13.77 -9.12 7.50
CA HIS A 111 -14.16 -9.39 6.11
C HIS A 111 -15.55 -8.83 5.70
N SER A 112 -16.24 -8.15 6.61
CA SER A 112 -17.48 -7.43 6.29
C SER A 112 -17.16 -6.13 5.55
N ARG A 113 -17.97 -5.76 4.55
CA ARG A 113 -17.83 -4.47 3.85
C ARG A 113 -18.04 -3.27 4.77
N GLU A 114 -18.76 -3.44 5.87
CA GLU A 114 -19.04 -2.38 6.85
C GLU A 114 -17.88 -2.16 7.83
N SER A 115 -16.89 -3.08 7.84
CA SER A 115 -15.77 -3.05 8.79
C SER A 115 -14.55 -2.33 8.24
N VAL A 116 -14.76 -1.23 7.51
CA VAL A 116 -13.68 -0.39 7.01
C VAL A 116 -13.00 0.32 8.20
N MET A 117 -11.67 0.22 8.25
CA MET A 117 -10.82 0.89 9.22
C MET A 117 -10.53 2.33 8.79
N TYR A 118 -10.01 2.44 7.57
CA TYR A 118 -9.58 3.69 7.00
C TYR A 118 -9.53 3.56 5.48
N THR A 119 -9.69 4.70 4.84
CA THR A 119 -9.44 4.90 3.42
C THR A 119 -8.02 5.43 3.22
N LEU A 120 -7.27 4.79 2.33
CA LEU A 120 -5.96 5.22 1.84
C LEU A 120 -6.14 5.94 0.52
N VAL A 121 -5.41 7.03 0.33
CA VAL A 121 -5.32 7.71 -0.96
C VAL A 121 -3.87 7.77 -1.40
N LEU A 122 -3.54 7.08 -2.49
CA LEU A 122 -2.26 7.19 -3.17
C LEU A 122 -2.37 8.27 -4.23
N LYS A 123 -1.53 9.31 -4.13
CA LYS A 123 -1.30 10.27 -5.22
C LYS A 123 -0.28 9.65 -6.17
N THR A 124 -0.69 9.19 -7.34
CA THR A 124 0.16 8.36 -8.22
C THR A 124 1.40 9.12 -8.70
N LYS A 125 1.30 10.44 -8.91
CA LYS A 125 2.43 11.27 -9.35
C LYS A 125 3.47 11.55 -8.25
N THR A 126 3.06 11.66 -6.99
CA THR A 126 3.99 11.94 -5.88
C THR A 126 4.30 10.72 -5.02
N LEU A 127 3.56 9.63 -5.22
CA LEU A 127 3.58 8.42 -4.40
C LEU A 127 3.29 8.67 -2.91
N GLU A 128 2.71 9.82 -2.59
CA GLU A 128 2.32 10.16 -1.23
C GLU A 128 1.04 9.40 -0.85
N ILE A 129 1.03 8.85 0.36
CA ILE A 129 -0.13 8.18 0.95
C ILE A 129 -0.77 9.09 2.00
N ASP A 130 -2.07 9.32 1.86
CA ASP A 130 -2.90 9.95 2.88
C ASP A 130 -3.90 8.94 3.47
N TYR A 131 -4.27 9.15 4.74
CA TYR A 131 -5.16 8.28 5.51
C TYR A 131 -6.41 9.05 5.95
N PHE A 132 -7.57 8.42 5.81
CA PHE A 132 -8.85 8.92 6.28
C PHE A 132 -9.49 7.85 7.17
N ILE A 133 -9.61 8.15 8.47
CA ILE A 133 -10.11 7.19 9.46
C ILE A 133 -11.64 7.14 9.40
N GLU A 134 -12.19 5.93 9.25
CA GLU A 134 -13.64 5.73 9.21
C GLU A 134 -14.26 5.79 10.61
N GLY A 135 -15.50 6.29 10.69
CA GLY A 135 -16.21 6.50 11.97
C GLY A 135 -16.39 5.23 12.80
N THR A 136 -16.77 4.12 12.16
CA THR A 136 -16.99 2.84 12.88
C THR A 136 -15.69 2.31 13.51
N TYR A 137 -14.56 2.49 12.83
CA TYR A 137 -13.27 2.11 13.36
C TYR A 137 -12.80 3.02 14.49
N ARG A 138 -13.03 4.32 14.38
CA ARG A 138 -12.82 5.28 15.47
C ARG A 138 -13.53 4.81 16.74
N ASP A 139 -14.82 4.51 16.66
CA ASP A 139 -15.61 4.07 17.81
C ASP A 139 -15.00 2.83 18.48
N HIS A 140 -14.60 1.83 17.70
CA HIS A 140 -14.00 0.60 18.22
C HIS A 140 -12.61 0.81 18.82
N ARG A 141 -11.71 1.45 18.08
CA ARG A 141 -10.32 1.64 18.49
C ARG A 141 -10.25 2.58 19.69
N ASP A 142 -10.96 3.70 19.66
CA ASP A 142 -10.91 4.70 20.72
C ASP A 142 -11.63 4.25 22.00
N SER A 143 -12.61 3.34 21.90
CA SER A 143 -13.13 2.63 23.08
C SER A 143 -12.05 1.79 23.79
N LEU A 144 -11.12 1.18 23.04
CA LEU A 144 -9.99 0.44 23.62
C LEU A 144 -8.93 1.37 24.22
N VAL A 145 -8.73 2.57 23.66
CA VAL A 145 -7.89 3.61 24.27
C VAL A 145 -8.48 4.06 25.60
N ASN A 146 -9.79 4.35 25.63
CA ASN A 146 -10.51 4.72 26.84
C ASN A 146 -10.42 3.64 27.93
N ALA A 147 -10.43 2.36 27.52
CA ALA A 147 -10.26 1.23 28.43
C ALA A 147 -8.79 0.97 28.84
N GLY A 148 -7.83 1.78 28.39
CA GLY A 148 -6.40 1.60 28.67
C GLY A 148 -5.76 0.38 27.99
N LYS A 149 -6.43 -0.20 26.98
CA LYS A 149 -5.97 -1.39 26.25
C LYS A 149 -5.13 -1.04 25.02
N LEU A 150 -5.32 0.15 24.47
CA LEU A 150 -4.52 0.72 23.39
C LEU A 150 -3.89 2.05 23.83
N PRO A 151 -2.71 2.40 23.31
CA PRO A 151 -2.08 3.68 23.63
C PRO A 151 -2.81 4.85 22.96
N LEU A 152 -2.71 6.03 23.57
CA LEU A 152 -2.97 7.31 22.90
C LEU A 152 -2.05 7.46 21.67
N PRO A 153 -2.40 8.34 20.70
CA PRO A 153 -3.51 9.30 20.68
C PRO A 153 -4.83 8.71 20.16
N TYR A 154 -5.96 9.43 20.29
CA TYR A 154 -7.24 9.06 19.65
C TYR A 154 -7.18 9.14 18.12
N THR A 155 -8.02 8.37 17.42
CA THR A 155 -7.92 8.21 15.96
C THR A 155 -8.31 9.44 15.14
N ASP A 156 -9.06 10.39 15.70
CA ASP A 156 -9.43 11.65 15.06
C ASP A 156 -8.35 12.74 15.13
N THR A 157 -7.22 12.43 15.77
CA THR A 157 -6.10 13.36 15.91
C THR A 157 -5.16 13.33 14.71
N LYS A 158 -4.49 14.46 14.44
CA LYS A 158 -3.40 14.52 13.47
C LYS A 158 -2.25 13.58 13.84
N GLU A 159 -1.99 13.42 15.14
CA GLU A 159 -0.91 12.55 15.64
C GLU A 159 -1.15 11.09 15.23
N TYR A 160 -2.39 10.60 15.32
CA TYR A 160 -2.71 9.23 14.89
C TYR A 160 -2.51 9.04 13.39
N THR A 161 -2.96 9.98 12.55
CA THR A 161 -2.75 9.89 11.10
C THR A 161 -1.28 10.02 10.71
N ASP A 162 -0.51 10.84 11.43
CA ASP A 162 0.94 10.94 11.28
C ASP A 162 1.65 9.63 11.65
N ILE A 163 1.23 8.92 12.70
CA ILE A 163 1.77 7.60 13.05
C ILE A 163 1.60 6.62 11.89
N LEU A 164 0.41 6.56 11.30
CA LEU A 164 0.14 5.68 10.16
C LEU A 164 0.96 6.08 8.92
N LYS A 165 1.00 7.38 8.60
CA LYS A 165 1.77 7.90 7.46
C LYS A 165 3.26 7.65 7.62
N ASN A 166 3.80 7.86 8.82
CA ASN A 166 5.20 7.59 9.16
C ASN A 166 5.52 6.10 9.24
N GLY A 167 4.52 5.21 9.31
CA GLY A 167 4.69 3.76 9.23
C GLY A 167 4.84 3.23 7.80
N VAL A 168 4.46 4.01 6.78
CA VAL A 168 4.59 3.64 5.37
C VAL A 168 6.07 3.51 4.99
N ARG A 169 6.41 2.46 4.23
CA ARG A 169 7.77 2.23 3.74
C ARG A 169 7.77 2.10 2.23
N TYR A 170 8.86 2.55 1.61
CA TYR A 170 9.07 2.53 0.17
C TYR A 170 10.27 1.65 -0.14
N LYS A 171 10.19 0.81 -1.17
CA LYS A 171 11.31 -0.04 -1.58
C LYS A 171 12.28 0.78 -2.42
N LEU A 172 13.53 0.89 -1.97
CA LEU A 172 14.64 1.54 -2.67
C LEU A 172 15.87 0.63 -2.61
N ASP A 173 16.39 0.24 -3.77
CA ASP A 173 17.60 -0.58 -3.90
C ASP A 173 17.58 -1.84 -2.99
N GLY A 174 16.44 -2.52 -2.97
CA GLY A 174 16.21 -3.73 -2.15
C GLY A 174 15.88 -3.48 -0.68
N LYS A 175 15.93 -2.24 -0.19
CA LYS A 175 15.68 -1.88 1.21
C LYS A 175 14.37 -1.11 1.39
N TRP A 176 13.76 -1.24 2.55
CA TRP A 176 12.59 -0.45 2.95
C TRP A 176 13.04 0.85 3.60
N VAL A 177 12.64 1.97 3.02
CA VAL A 177 13.01 3.33 3.45
C VAL A 177 11.78 4.17 3.75
N THR A 178 11.95 5.29 4.44
CA THR A 178 10.91 6.30 4.66
C THR A 178 10.60 7.07 3.37
N TYR A 179 9.45 7.75 3.33
CA TYR A 179 9.10 8.62 2.20
C TYR A 179 10.14 9.72 1.95
N GLN A 180 10.68 10.34 3.01
CA GLN A 180 11.68 11.40 2.90
C GLN A 180 12.98 10.89 2.26
N GLU A 181 13.45 9.71 2.65
CA GLU A 181 14.61 9.07 2.02
C GLU A 181 14.34 8.74 0.55
N TYR A 182 13.14 8.24 0.24
CA TYR A 182 12.71 7.92 -1.12
C TYR A 182 12.67 9.17 -2.03
N VAL A 183 12.13 10.29 -1.53
CA VAL A 183 12.11 11.59 -2.23
C VAL A 183 13.53 12.13 -2.41
N LYS A 184 14.37 12.06 -1.36
CA LYS A 184 15.77 12.53 -1.41
C LYS A 184 16.59 11.77 -2.44
N ALA A 185 16.28 10.50 -2.67
CA ALA A 185 16.87 9.67 -3.74
C ALA A 185 16.35 10.02 -5.16
N GLY A 186 15.48 11.03 -5.30
CA GLY A 186 14.99 11.52 -6.59
C GLY A 186 13.87 10.69 -7.20
N LYS A 187 13.34 9.68 -6.50
CA LYS A 187 12.33 8.75 -7.04
C LYS A 187 10.93 9.36 -7.18
N VAL A 188 10.69 10.51 -6.56
CA VAL A 188 9.42 11.24 -6.60
C VAL A 188 9.48 12.46 -7.55
N LYS A 189 10.62 12.69 -8.21
CA LYS A 189 10.81 13.76 -9.21
C LYS A 189 11.20 13.26 -10.61
N ALA A 190 11.15 11.94 -10.83
CA ALA A 190 11.40 11.32 -12.13
C ALA A 190 10.08 10.93 -12.82
N LEU A 191 9.13 11.87 -12.89
CA LEU A 191 8.06 11.91 -13.89
C LEU A 191 8.18 13.27 -14.60
N THR A 192 9.41 13.64 -14.94
CA THR A 192 9.63 14.82 -15.77
C THR A 192 9.20 14.39 -17.17
N PRO A 193 8.23 15.05 -17.81
CA PRO A 193 7.81 14.68 -19.15
C PRO A 193 9.05 14.61 -20.03
N LYS A 194 9.25 13.47 -20.71
CA LYS A 194 10.24 13.39 -21.78
C LYS A 194 9.90 14.54 -22.72
N LYS A 195 10.78 15.54 -22.81
CA LYS A 195 10.59 16.65 -23.76
C LYS A 195 10.38 16.02 -25.14
N LYS A 196 9.19 16.25 -25.70
CA LYS A 196 8.88 15.96 -27.10
C LYS A 196 9.86 16.68 -28.01
#